data_AF-A0A1I7SNS5-F1
#
_entry.id   AF-A0A1I7SNS5-F1
#
_cell.length_a   1.000
_cell.length_b   1.000
_cell.length_c   1.000
_cell.angle_alpha   90.00
_cell.angle_beta   90.00
_cell.angle_gamma   90.00
#
_symmetry.space_group_name_H-M   'P 1'
#
loop_
_entity.id
_entity.type
_entity.pdbx_description
1 polymer ?
#
loop_
_entity_poly.entity_id
_entity_poly.type
_entity_poly.pdbx_seq_one_letter_code
_entity_poly.pdbx_strand_id
1 'polypeptide(L)'
;MIDAPCSRVGHIYRCKRHGEATPFGFGDYLSRNYRRVADVWMDEYKVHLFKRRPGIESAKPGDLSKMLAIREKLQCKSFDWFMKNVADDQDFYYPAVEPEPSANGTVKNIGNGKCLDALYHSDGERVVINQCGPGEQVRTFEFRIWRFSGSRELKRELGRLGK
;
A
#
# COMPACT_ATOMS: atom_id res chain seq x y z
N MET A 1 20.15 2.27 8.51
CA MET A 1 20.06 3.57 7.79
C MET A 1 20.41 4.64 8.79
N ILE A 2 21.26 5.62 8.45
CA ILE A 2 21.65 6.67 9.40
C ILE A 2 21.09 7.98 8.87
N ASP A 3 20.06 8.48 9.53
CA ASP A 3 19.65 9.87 9.40
C ASP A 3 20.49 10.69 10.39
N ALA A 4 21.16 11.73 9.92
CA ALA A 4 22.04 12.56 10.73
C ALA A 4 21.26 13.81 11.23
N PRO A 5 20.77 13.86 12.48
CA PRO A 5 19.86 14.93 12.92
C PRO A 5 20.49 16.33 12.91
N CYS A 6 21.82 16.39 12.96
CA CYS A 6 22.60 17.63 12.89
C CYS A 6 22.73 18.20 11.47
N SER A 7 22.41 17.44 10.42
CA SER A 7 22.42 17.89 9.04
C SER A 7 20.98 18.01 8.53
N ARG A 8 20.55 19.22 8.16
CA ARG A 8 19.16 19.50 7.80
C ARG A 8 19.10 20.19 6.44
N VAL A 9 18.31 19.63 5.54
CA VAL A 9 18.06 20.18 4.20
C VAL A 9 16.55 20.33 4.03
N GLY A 10 16.10 21.52 3.63
CA GLY A 10 14.70 21.77 3.30
C GLY A 10 14.37 21.25 1.91
N HIS A 11 13.31 20.45 1.79
CA HIS A 11 12.76 20.01 0.51
C HIS A 11 11.33 20.54 0.35
N ILE A 12 11.08 21.27 -0.74
CA ILE A 12 9.73 21.76 -1.06
C ILE A 12 8.97 20.64 -1.78
N TYR A 13 8.03 20.02 -1.08
CA TYR A 13 7.15 19.01 -1.66
C TYR A 13 6.19 19.63 -2.68
N ARG A 14 5.91 18.90 -3.76
CA ARG A 14 4.98 19.34 -4.80
C ARG A 14 3.54 19.18 -4.31
N CYS A 15 2.73 20.25 -4.33
CA CYS A 15 1.35 20.22 -3.85
C CYS A 15 0.42 19.34 -4.70
N LYS A 16 0.57 19.36 -6.03
CA LYS A 16 -0.10 18.49 -7.01
C LYS A 16 0.74 18.53 -8.29
N ARG A 17 0.79 17.44 -9.04
CA ARG A 17 1.41 17.42 -10.37
C ARG A 17 0.47 18.20 -11.32
N HIS A 18 0.54 19.52 -11.30
CA HIS A 18 -0.15 20.34 -12.29
C HIS A 18 0.62 20.24 -13.61
N GLY A 19 -0.01 19.67 -14.64
CA GLY A 19 0.25 20.08 -16.03
C GLY A 19 1.43 19.45 -16.78
N GLU A 20 2.31 18.66 -16.16
CA GLU A 20 3.27 17.88 -16.93
C GLU A 20 2.84 16.41 -16.94
N ALA A 21 2.08 16.04 -17.97
CA ALA A 21 2.18 14.70 -18.51
C ALA A 21 3.67 14.39 -18.64
N THR A 22 4.11 13.22 -18.20
CA THR A 22 5.48 12.78 -18.44
C THR A 22 5.81 13.10 -19.89
N PRO A 23 6.94 13.79 -20.22
CA PRO A 23 7.14 14.44 -21.53
C PRO A 23 7.12 13.50 -22.76
N PHE A 24 6.88 12.23 -22.52
CA PHE A 24 6.89 11.15 -23.48
C PHE A 24 5.86 10.14 -23.01
N GLY A 25 5.03 9.61 -23.90
CA GLY A 25 4.07 8.54 -23.67
C GLY A 25 4.72 7.19 -23.28
N PHE A 26 5.73 7.21 -22.42
CA PHE A 26 6.26 6.03 -21.76
C PHE A 26 5.13 5.48 -20.87
N GLY A 27 4.76 4.21 -21.10
CA GLY A 27 3.76 3.49 -20.33
C GLY A 27 4.13 3.37 -18.84
N ASP A 28 3.65 2.34 -18.15
CA ASP A 28 3.84 2.22 -16.69
C ASP A 28 5.31 1.95 -16.26
N TYR A 29 6.13 3.00 -16.30
CA TYR A 29 7.54 3.00 -15.91
C TYR A 29 7.71 2.77 -14.42
N LEU A 30 6.72 3.19 -13.62
CA LEU A 30 6.75 3.04 -12.18
C LEU A 30 6.67 1.56 -11.81
N SER A 31 5.69 0.83 -12.36
CA SER A 31 5.58 -0.62 -12.15
C SER A 31 6.80 -1.37 -12.68
N ARG A 32 7.33 -0.98 -13.85
CA ARG A 32 8.59 -1.55 -14.37
C ARG A 32 9.74 -1.36 -13.40
N ASN A 33 9.94 -0.15 -12.87
CA ASN A 33 11.04 0.15 -11.97
C ASN A 33 10.89 -0.60 -10.63
N TYR A 34 9.68 -0.66 -10.07
CA TYR A 34 9.41 -1.47 -8.89
C TYR A 34 9.69 -2.95 -9.14
N ARG A 35 9.28 -3.49 -10.31
CA ARG A 35 9.55 -4.88 -10.68
C ARG A 35 11.05 -5.18 -10.74
N ARG A 36 11.85 -4.29 -11.33
CA ARG A 36 13.32 -4.45 -11.41
C ARG A 36 13.96 -4.52 -10.01
N VAL A 37 13.55 -3.66 -9.08
CA VAL A 37 14.06 -3.68 -7.71
C VAL A 37 13.62 -4.93 -6.98
N ALA A 38 12.33 -5.29 -7.10
CA ALA A 38 11.77 -6.46 -6.43
C ALA A 38 12.43 -7.77 -6.88
N ASP A 39 12.64 -7.95 -8.19
CA ASP A 39 13.26 -9.17 -8.72
C ASP A 39 14.73 -9.31 -8.35
N VAL A 40 15.46 -8.20 -8.20
CA VAL A 40 16.89 -8.23 -7.86
C VAL A 40 17.13 -8.33 -6.36
N TRP A 41 16.31 -7.68 -5.52
CA TRP A 41 16.65 -7.45 -4.12
C TRP A 41 15.69 -8.05 -3.10
N MET A 42 14.42 -8.30 -3.46
CA MET A 42 13.38 -8.64 -2.47
C MET A 42 13.11 -10.14 -2.29
N ASP A 43 13.87 -11.01 -2.97
CA ASP A 43 13.78 -12.47 -2.84
C ASP A 43 12.33 -12.99 -2.84
N GLU A 44 11.92 -13.76 -1.83
CA GLU A 44 10.57 -14.30 -1.68
C GLU A 44 9.54 -13.22 -1.31
N TYR A 45 9.97 -12.10 -0.73
CA TYR A 45 9.07 -11.05 -0.25
C TYR A 45 8.38 -10.28 -1.37
N LYS A 46 8.92 -10.34 -2.60
CA LYS A 46 8.31 -9.69 -3.77
C LYS A 46 6.88 -10.16 -4.05
N VAL A 47 6.51 -11.37 -3.63
CA VAL A 47 5.14 -11.89 -3.80
C VAL A 47 4.11 -11.04 -3.07
N HIS A 48 4.46 -10.46 -1.92
CA HIS A 48 3.56 -9.58 -1.16
C HIS A 48 3.32 -8.27 -1.89
N LEU A 49 4.34 -7.73 -2.55
CA LEU A 49 4.22 -6.55 -3.40
C LEU A 49 3.30 -6.82 -4.60
N PHE A 50 3.47 -7.97 -5.26
CA PHE A 50 2.66 -8.36 -6.42
C PHE A 50 1.20 -8.59 -6.07
N LYS A 51 0.91 -9.25 -4.94
CA LYS A 51 -0.46 -9.43 -4.43
C LYS A 51 -1.19 -8.10 -4.22
N ARG A 52 -0.49 -7.08 -3.73
CA ARG A 52 -1.07 -5.74 -3.48
C ARG A 52 -1.20 -4.91 -4.75
N ARG A 53 -0.26 -5.04 -5.69
CA ARG A 53 -0.24 -4.30 -6.95
C ARG A 53 0.05 -5.23 -8.13
N PRO A 54 -0.98 -5.90 -8.69
CA PRO A 54 -0.83 -6.83 -9.80
C PRO A 54 -0.17 -6.23 -11.04
N GLY A 55 -0.34 -4.91 -11.28
CA GLY A 55 0.31 -4.20 -12.38
C GLY A 55 1.84 -4.31 -12.37
N ILE A 56 2.45 -4.41 -11.18
CA ILE A 56 3.90 -4.62 -11.02
C ILE A 56 4.29 -6.02 -11.50
N GLU A 57 3.45 -7.03 -11.25
CA GLU A 57 3.72 -8.41 -11.65
C GLU A 57 3.74 -8.57 -13.17
N SER A 58 2.78 -7.93 -13.86
CA SER A 58 2.70 -7.92 -15.32
C SER A 58 3.78 -7.08 -16.02
N ALA A 59 4.51 -6.25 -15.28
CA ALA A 59 5.49 -5.34 -15.87
C ALA A 59 6.71 -6.11 -16.38
N LYS A 60 7.17 -5.79 -17.60
CA LYS A 60 8.39 -6.38 -18.18
C LYS A 60 9.63 -5.66 -17.62
N PRO A 61 10.46 -6.28 -16.76
CA PRO A 61 11.59 -5.58 -16.14
C PRO A 61 12.75 -5.30 -17.12
N GLY A 62 12.80 -5.99 -18.26
CA GLY A 62 13.96 -5.99 -19.16
C GLY A 62 15.09 -6.86 -18.61
N ASP A 63 16.31 -6.69 -19.12
CA ASP A 63 17.48 -7.44 -18.65
C ASP A 63 17.90 -7.00 -17.24
N LEU A 64 18.11 -7.99 -16.36
CA LEU A 64 18.53 -7.86 -14.97
C LEU A 64 19.88 -8.54 -14.70
N SER A 65 20.48 -9.21 -15.69
CA SER A 65 21.67 -10.06 -15.53
C SER A 65 22.82 -9.31 -14.86
N LYS A 66 23.08 -8.06 -15.27
CA LYS A 66 24.12 -7.21 -14.67
C LYS A 66 23.87 -6.92 -13.18
N MET A 67 22.63 -6.67 -12.79
CA MET A 67 22.29 -6.35 -11.40
C MET A 67 22.34 -7.59 -10.52
N LEU A 68 21.89 -8.74 -11.04
CA LEU A 68 22.02 -10.03 -10.35
C LEU A 68 23.49 -10.39 -10.14
N ALA A 69 24.33 -10.25 -11.17
CA ALA A 69 25.77 -10.49 -11.07
C ALA A 69 26.46 -9.56 -10.05
N ILE A 70 26.02 -8.30 -9.93
CA ILE A 70 26.53 -7.39 -8.89
C ILE A 70 26.17 -7.90 -7.51
N ARG A 71 24.91 -8.31 -7.29
CA ARG A 71 24.47 -8.82 -5.99
C ARG A 71 25.24 -10.07 -5.57
N GLU A 72 25.48 -10.97 -6.51
CA GLU A 72 26.29 -12.18 -6.32
C GLU A 72 27.75 -11.82 -6.01
N LYS A 73 28.36 -10.97 -6.83
CA LYS A 73 29.76 -10.53 -6.67
C LYS A 73 30.02 -9.86 -5.31
N LEU A 74 29.07 -9.05 -4.84
CA LEU A 74 29.18 -8.36 -3.56
C LEU A 74 28.84 -9.25 -2.36
N GLN A 75 28.46 -10.51 -2.58
CA GLN A 75 28.07 -11.46 -1.54
C GLN A 75 27.02 -10.86 -0.58
N CYS A 76 26.04 -10.15 -1.16
CA CYS A 76 25.00 -9.49 -0.37
C CYS A 76 24.21 -10.52 0.45
N LYS A 77 23.79 -10.11 1.65
CA LYS A 77 22.90 -10.92 2.48
C LYS A 77 21.52 -11.06 1.84
N SER A 78 20.74 -12.04 2.30
CA SER A 78 19.36 -12.24 1.85
C SER A 78 18.47 -11.08 2.30
N PHE A 79 17.35 -10.90 1.59
CA PHE A 79 16.34 -9.92 1.99
C PHE A 79 15.67 -10.31 3.32
N ASP A 80 15.53 -11.61 3.60
CA ASP A 80 15.07 -12.09 4.90
C ASP A 80 15.96 -11.63 6.06
N TRP A 81 17.29 -11.68 5.88
CA TRP A 81 18.21 -11.13 6.87
C TRP A 81 17.99 -9.62 7.06
N PHE A 82 17.78 -8.87 5.97
CA PHE A 82 17.50 -7.44 6.04
C PHE A 82 16.22 -7.15 6.84
N MET A 83 15.12 -7.85 6.54
CA MET A 83 13.85 -7.69 7.23
C MET A 83 13.94 -8.04 8.72
N LYS A 84 14.76 -9.03 9.11
CA LYS A 84 14.90 -9.46 10.51
C LYS A 84 15.93 -8.68 11.33
N ASN A 85 16.90 -8.01 10.70
CA ASN A 85 18.05 -7.42 11.40
C ASN A 85 18.20 -5.91 11.16
N VAL A 86 17.60 -5.35 10.11
CA VAL A 86 17.74 -3.94 9.75
C VAL A 86 16.39 -3.21 9.71
N ALA A 87 15.34 -3.89 9.24
CA ALA A 87 13.98 -3.38 9.15
C ALA A 87 13.01 -4.24 9.98
N ASP A 88 13.42 -4.58 11.20
CA ASP A 88 12.71 -5.48 12.12
C ASP A 88 11.41 -4.90 12.68
N ASP A 89 11.25 -3.59 12.62
CA ASP A 89 10.04 -2.85 12.94
C ASP A 89 9.05 -2.76 11.76
N GLN A 90 9.47 -3.09 10.54
CA GLN A 90 8.66 -2.89 9.34
C GLN A 90 7.37 -3.71 9.38
N ASP A 91 7.43 -4.98 9.80
CA ASP A 91 6.25 -5.86 9.86
C ASP A 91 5.29 -5.46 11.00
N PHE A 92 5.74 -4.69 11.99
CA PHE A 92 4.87 -4.18 13.05
C PHE A 92 3.89 -3.14 12.52
N TYR A 93 4.35 -2.24 11.64
CA TYR A 93 3.52 -1.18 11.06
C TYR A 93 2.88 -1.57 9.73
N TYR A 94 3.60 -2.33 8.91
CA TYR A 94 3.21 -2.71 7.55
C TYR A 94 3.40 -4.21 7.33
N PRO A 95 2.63 -5.06 8.02
CA PRO A 95 2.83 -6.51 7.97
C PRO A 95 2.67 -7.01 6.53
N ALA A 96 3.56 -7.91 6.10
CA ALA A 96 3.53 -8.49 4.75
C ALA A 96 2.16 -9.13 4.41
N VAL A 97 1.50 -9.73 5.42
CA VAL A 97 0.13 -10.23 5.37
C VAL A 97 -0.69 -9.47 6.40
N GLU A 98 -1.72 -8.75 5.94
CA GLU A 98 -2.57 -7.99 6.86
C GLU A 98 -3.45 -8.94 7.69
N PRO A 99 -3.66 -8.65 8.99
CA PRO A 99 -4.44 -9.52 9.87
C PRO A 99 -5.92 -9.44 9.53
N GLU A 100 -6.65 -10.56 9.57
CA GLU A 100 -8.08 -10.59 9.25
C GLU A 100 -8.88 -9.50 10.00
N PRO A 101 -9.82 -8.82 9.32
CA PRO A 101 -10.65 -7.81 9.95
C PRO A 101 -11.48 -8.43 11.08
N SER A 102 -11.65 -7.68 12.17
CA SER A 102 -12.45 -8.14 13.32
C SER A 102 -13.95 -8.05 13.03
N ALA A 103 -14.34 -7.15 12.14
CA ALA A 103 -15.67 -7.11 11.54
C ALA A 103 -15.58 -6.51 10.14
N ASN A 104 -16.40 -7.01 9.22
CA ASN A 104 -16.62 -6.44 7.90
C ASN A 104 -18.15 -6.33 7.72
N GLY A 105 -18.63 -5.19 7.25
CA GLY A 105 -20.02 -5.01 6.85
C GLY A 105 -20.52 -3.58 6.95
N THR A 106 -21.84 -3.44 7.03
CA THR A 106 -22.49 -2.13 7.16
C THR A 106 -22.62 -1.71 8.63
N VAL A 107 -22.25 -0.47 8.94
CA VAL A 107 -22.43 0.12 10.27
C VAL A 107 -23.85 0.71 10.36
N LYS A 108 -24.75 0.03 11.08
CA LYS A 108 -26.14 0.45 11.28
C LYS A 108 -26.35 1.06 12.67
N ASN A 109 -26.98 2.23 12.71
CA ASN A 109 -27.45 2.84 13.95
C ASN A 109 -28.74 2.13 14.40
N ILE A 110 -28.73 1.61 15.63
CA ILE A 110 -29.84 0.83 16.20
C ILE A 110 -31.05 1.73 16.52
N GLY A 111 -30.84 3.00 16.87
CA GLY A 111 -31.90 3.91 17.31
C GLY A 111 -32.80 4.44 16.19
N ASN A 112 -32.26 4.69 15.00
CA ASN A 112 -33.03 5.21 13.85
C ASN A 112 -33.02 4.29 12.62
N GLY A 113 -32.37 3.13 12.72
CA GLY A 113 -32.30 2.14 11.65
C GLY A 113 -31.50 2.58 10.42
N LYS A 114 -30.82 3.72 10.45
CA LYS A 114 -30.03 4.26 9.33
C LYS A 114 -28.59 3.75 9.37
N CYS A 115 -27.88 3.82 8.24
CA CYS A 115 -26.53 3.31 8.07
C CYS A 115 -25.51 4.44 7.86
N LEU A 116 -24.29 4.25 8.35
CA LEU A 116 -23.16 5.11 8.07
C LEU A 116 -22.87 5.14 6.56
N ASP A 117 -22.56 6.31 6.03
CA ASP A 117 -22.31 6.59 4.64
C ASP A 117 -21.02 7.37 4.45
N ALA A 118 -20.21 6.92 3.50
CA ALA A 118 -19.04 7.62 3.02
C ALA A 118 -19.01 7.70 1.47
N LEU A 119 -20.13 7.47 0.78
CA LEU A 119 -20.25 7.57 -0.67
C LEU A 119 -19.93 8.99 -1.11
N TYR A 120 -19.09 9.09 -2.16
CA TYR A 120 -18.64 10.35 -2.76
C TYR A 120 -17.82 11.27 -1.84
N HIS A 121 -17.58 10.88 -0.59
CA HIS A 121 -16.73 11.62 0.32
C HIS A 121 -15.26 11.27 0.13
N SER A 122 -14.46 12.33 -0.02
CA SER A 122 -13.00 12.25 -0.07
C SER A 122 -12.39 12.24 1.35
N ASP A 123 -11.10 11.95 1.45
CA ASP A 123 -10.40 11.90 2.73
C ASP A 123 -10.54 13.24 3.49
N GLY A 124 -10.99 13.17 4.74
CA GLY A 124 -11.20 14.34 5.60
C GLY A 124 -12.61 14.95 5.53
N GLU A 125 -13.46 14.49 4.62
CA GLU A 125 -14.88 14.87 4.62
C GLU A 125 -15.68 14.13 5.69
N ARG A 126 -16.73 14.79 6.19
CA ARG A 126 -17.60 14.21 7.21
C ARG A 126 -18.43 13.08 6.61
N VAL A 127 -18.36 11.91 7.23
CA VAL A 127 -19.29 10.80 6.96
C VAL A 127 -20.72 11.18 7.34
N VAL A 128 -21.69 10.70 6.57
CA VAL A 128 -23.11 11.01 6.76
C VAL A 128 -23.90 9.78 7.17
N ILE A 129 -25.17 9.95 7.58
CA ILE A 129 -26.04 8.84 7.97
C ILE A 129 -27.22 8.83 7.00
N ASN A 130 -27.37 7.76 6.23
CA ASN A 130 -28.37 7.62 5.18
C ASN A 130 -29.19 6.33 5.34
N GLN A 131 -30.30 6.20 4.59
CA GLN A 131 -31.06 4.95 4.57
C GLN A 131 -30.16 3.78 4.13
N CYS A 132 -30.36 2.61 4.75
CA CYS A 132 -29.63 1.41 4.36
C CYS A 132 -30.21 0.90 3.03
N GLY A 133 -29.39 0.77 1.98
CA GLY A 133 -29.82 0.27 0.66
C GLY A 133 -29.42 -1.19 0.41
N PRO A 134 -30.06 -1.90 -0.54
CA PRO A 134 -29.60 -3.19 -1.02
C PRO A 134 -28.58 -2.99 -2.17
N GLY A 135 -27.34 -3.43 -1.98
CA GLY A 135 -26.34 -3.51 -3.07
C GLY A 135 -24.90 -3.40 -2.59
N GLU A 136 -23.98 -4.03 -3.33
CA GLU A 136 -22.51 -3.92 -3.19
C GLU A 136 -21.99 -2.47 -3.20
N GLN A 137 -22.79 -1.51 -3.66
CA GLN A 137 -22.46 -0.08 -3.60
C GLN A 137 -22.66 0.54 -2.21
N VAL A 138 -23.12 -0.23 -1.22
CA VAL A 138 -23.18 0.18 0.18
C VAL A 138 -21.85 -0.13 0.86
N ARG A 139 -20.95 0.85 0.84
CA ARG A 139 -20.13 1.31 1.98
C ARG A 139 -19.72 0.22 2.98
N THR A 140 -19.13 -0.86 2.51
CA THR A 140 -18.60 -1.87 3.41
C THR A 140 -17.48 -1.22 4.20
N PHE A 141 -17.57 -1.28 5.53
CA PHE A 141 -16.50 -0.85 6.40
C PHE A 141 -15.80 -2.07 6.95
N GLU A 142 -14.48 -2.06 6.86
CA GLU A 142 -13.64 -3.01 7.57
C GLU A 142 -13.20 -2.38 8.89
N PHE A 143 -13.56 -3.04 9.98
CA PHE A 143 -13.01 -2.75 11.29
C PHE A 143 -11.84 -3.68 11.55
N ARG A 144 -10.64 -3.11 11.56
CA ARG A 144 -9.40 -3.85 11.78
C ARG A 144 -8.77 -3.44 13.11
N ILE A 145 -8.53 -4.44 13.95
CA ILE A 145 -7.70 -4.28 15.14
C ILE A 145 -6.30 -4.72 14.75
N TRP A 146 -5.36 -3.77 14.73
CA TRP A 146 -3.96 -4.06 14.51
C TRP A 146 -3.39 -4.68 15.79
N ARG A 147 -3.26 -6.02 15.81
CA ARG A 147 -2.85 -6.77 17.00
C ARG A 147 -1.51 -6.31 17.59
N PHE A 148 -0.60 -5.83 16.74
CA PHE A 148 0.76 -5.45 17.16
C PHE A 148 0.84 -3.99 17.64
N SER A 149 0.27 -3.04 16.90
CA SER A 149 0.26 -1.62 17.30
C SER A 149 -0.82 -1.27 18.33
N GLY A 150 -1.82 -2.13 18.52
CA GLY A 150 -3.01 -1.83 19.32
C GLY A 150 -3.95 -0.80 18.67
N SER A 151 -3.64 -0.31 17.47
CA SER A 151 -4.49 0.66 16.78
C SER A 151 -5.79 0.00 16.30
N ARG A 152 -6.89 0.74 16.46
CA ARG A 152 -8.22 0.33 15.99
C ARG A 152 -8.59 1.26 14.84
N GLU A 153 -8.75 0.69 13.66
CA GLU A 153 -9.06 1.46 12.46
C GLU A 153 -10.37 0.98 11.86
N LEU A 154 -11.25 1.92 11.57
CA LEU A 154 -12.41 1.70 10.71
C LEU A 154 -12.08 2.29 9.34
N LYS A 155 -11.92 1.43 8.34
CA LYS A 155 -11.63 1.84 6.96
C LYS A 155 -12.81 1.51 6.07
N ARG A 156 -13.12 2.39 5.11
CA ARG A 156 -14.02 2.05 4.01
C ARG A 156 -13.29 1.04 3.12
N GLU A 157 -13.95 -0.06 2.81
CA GLU A 157 -13.50 -0.96 1.76
C GLU A 157 -13.61 -0.19 0.43
N LEU A 158 -12.48 0.29 -0.08
CA LEU A 158 -12.39 0.78 -1.44
C LEU A 158 -12.50 -0.46 -2.32
N GLY A 159 -13.73 -0.77 -2.75
CA GLY A 159 -13.96 -1.82 -3.74
C GLY A 159 -12.94 -1.66 -4.87
N ARG A 160 -12.30 -2.76 -5.26
CA ARG A 160 -11.56 -2.81 -6.51
C ARG A 160 -12.51 -2.27 -7.57
N LEU A 161 -12.19 -1.09 -8.13
CA LEU A 161 -12.72 -0.70 -9.42
C LEU A 161 -12.15 -1.72 -10.40
N GLY A 162 -12.83 -2.86 -10.51
CA GLY A 162 -12.70 -3.77 -11.62
C GLY A 162 -13.00 -2.95 -12.87
N LYS A 163 -11.97 -2.74 -13.67
CA LYS A 163 -12.15 -2.67 -15.11
C LYS A 163 -12.01 -4.07 -15.65
#